data_AF-A0A4P8YNG5-F1
#
_entry.id   AF-A0A4P8YNG5-F1
#
_cell.length_a   1.000
_cell.length_b   1.000
_cell.length_c   1.000
_cell.angle_alpha   90.00
_cell.angle_beta   90.00
_cell.angle_gamma   90.00
#
_symmetry.space_group_name_H-M   'P 1'
#
loop_
_entity.id
_entity.type
_entity.pdbx_description
1 polymer ?
#
loop_
_entity_poly.entity_id
_entity_poly.type
_entity_poly.pdbx_seq_one_letter_code
_entity_poly.pdbx_strand_id
1 'polypeptide(L)'
;MDKTTATADSTDAVTVSLKYTKAGTGVSGANVAWTSTGGTLSTESSVTGTAGGATVKLTSDSENVVTVSATVDGITRKTDGITFTTPPGG
;
A
#
# COMPACT_ATOMS: atom_id res chain seq x y z
N MET A 1 -5.98 -4.91 -0.82
CA MET A 1 -6.26 -3.64 -0.12
C MET A 1 -7.59 -3.79 0.59
N ASP A 2 -7.72 -3.23 1.78
CA ASP A 2 -8.95 -3.29 2.58
C ASP A 2 -10.00 -2.29 2.10
N LYS A 3 -9.56 -1.11 1.65
CA LYS A 3 -10.41 -0.04 1.11
C LYS A 3 -9.70 0.71 -0.02
N THR A 4 -10.48 1.37 -0.88
CA THR A 4 -9.99 2.27 -1.94
C THR A 4 -10.39 3.73 -1.68
N THR A 5 -11.04 3.99 -0.55
CA THR A 5 -11.46 5.32 -0.11
C THR A 5 -11.11 5.47 1.36
N ALA A 6 -10.57 6.61 1.75
CA ALA A 6 -10.24 6.92 3.14
C ALA A 6 -10.46 8.40 3.45
N THR A 7 -10.56 8.72 4.73
CA THR A 7 -10.61 10.12 5.17
C THR A 7 -9.20 10.71 5.24
N ALA A 8 -9.03 11.92 4.71
CA ALA A 8 -7.78 12.67 4.75
C ALA A 8 -7.54 13.33 6.13
N ASP A 9 -7.51 12.53 7.20
CA ASP A 9 -7.35 13.00 8.59
C ASP A 9 -6.04 12.51 9.25
N SER A 10 -5.10 11.97 8.47
CA SER A 10 -3.89 11.27 8.93
C SER A 10 -4.13 10.08 9.87
N THR A 11 -5.38 9.71 10.12
CA THR A 11 -5.80 8.68 11.08
C THR A 11 -6.39 7.48 10.35
N ASP A 12 -7.18 7.72 9.30
CA ASP A 12 -7.75 6.69 8.45
C ASP A 12 -6.68 6.12 7.50
N ALA A 13 -6.17 4.95 7.87
CA ALA A 13 -5.13 4.26 7.13
C ALA A 13 -5.73 3.21 6.19
N VAL A 14 -5.31 3.27 4.93
CA VAL A 14 -5.56 2.22 3.93
C VAL A 14 -4.48 1.15 4.04
N THR A 15 -4.89 -0.09 4.31
CA THR A 15 -4.03 -1.25 4.38
C THR A 15 -3.92 -1.91 3.00
N VAL A 16 -2.78 -1.70 2.35
CA VAL A 16 -2.45 -2.35 1.09
C VAL A 16 -1.76 -3.68 1.38
N SER A 17 -2.33 -4.76 0.86
CA SER A 17 -1.80 -6.12 0.98
C SER A 17 -1.29 -6.59 -0.38
N LEU A 18 -0.05 -7.05 -0.42
CA LEU A 18 0.57 -7.69 -1.57
C LEU A 18 0.74 -9.18 -1.29
N LYS A 19 0.48 -10.00 -2.32
CA LYS A 19 0.79 -11.42 -2.31
C LYS A 19 1.76 -11.72 -3.46
N TYR A 20 3.01 -12.00 -3.11
CA TYR A 20 4.05 -12.41 -4.04
C TYR A 20 4.16 -13.93 -4.09
N THR A 21 3.72 -14.53 -5.19
CA THR A 21 3.75 -15.98 -5.41
C THR A 21 4.54 -16.31 -6.66
N LYS A 22 5.39 -17.32 -6.59
CA LYS A 22 6.18 -17.85 -7.70
C LYS A 22 5.88 -19.33 -7.86
N ALA A 23 5.49 -19.74 -9.07
CA ALA A 23 5.10 -21.12 -9.38
C ALA A 23 3.99 -21.69 -8.45
N GLY A 24 3.07 -20.85 -7.97
CA GLY A 24 1.99 -21.25 -7.07
C GLY A 24 2.34 -21.22 -5.57
N THR A 25 3.62 -21.03 -5.22
CA THR A 25 4.09 -20.94 -3.83
C THR A 25 4.36 -19.49 -3.44
N GLY A 26 3.98 -19.11 -2.22
CA GLY A 26 4.34 -17.80 -1.66
C GLY A 26 5.85 -17.68 -1.49
N VAL A 27 6.44 -16.60 -1.97
CA VAL A 27 7.89 -16.39 -1.83
C VAL A 27 8.15 -15.55 -0.60
N SER A 28 8.87 -16.12 0.37
CA SER A 28 9.29 -15.42 1.58
C SER A 28 10.66 -14.80 1.46
N GLY A 29 10.92 -13.75 2.22
CA GLY A 29 12.20 -13.06 2.22
C GLY A 29 12.40 -12.13 1.02
N ALA A 30 11.36 -11.89 0.21
CA ALA A 30 11.44 -10.96 -0.90
C ALA A 30 11.31 -9.52 -0.39
N ASN A 31 12.24 -8.66 -0.80
CA ASN A 31 12.22 -7.25 -0.43
C ASN A 31 11.20 -6.51 -1.31
N VAL A 32 10.19 -5.95 -0.66
CA VAL A 32 9.13 -5.15 -1.27
C VAL A 32 9.43 -3.69 -1.04
N ALA A 33 9.74 -2.94 -2.09
CA ALA A 33 9.84 -1.49 -2.05
C ALA A 33 8.47 -0.86 -2.34
N TRP A 34 7.95 -0.12 -1.37
CA TRP A 34 6.69 0.60 -1.46
C TRP A 34 6.96 2.06 -1.79
N THR A 35 6.21 2.57 -2.76
CA THR A 35 6.23 3.98 -3.15
C THR A 35 4.79 4.43 -3.31
N SER A 36 4.51 5.69 -3.01
CA SER A 36 3.20 6.28 -3.22
C SER A 36 3.33 7.55 -4.04
N THR A 37 2.33 7.85 -4.86
CA THR A 37 2.27 9.13 -5.59
C THR A 37 1.90 10.32 -4.70
N GLY A 38 1.49 10.06 -3.45
CA GLY A 38 1.08 11.03 -2.45
C GLY A 38 0.81 10.36 -1.10
N GLY A 39 0.45 11.14 -0.09
CA GLY A 39 0.24 10.66 1.28
C GLY A 39 1.50 10.10 1.93
N THR A 40 1.32 9.47 3.09
CA THR A 40 2.39 8.94 3.94
C THR A 40 2.25 7.44 4.08
N LEU A 41 3.31 6.70 3.70
CA LEU A 41 3.39 5.26 3.94
C LEU A 41 3.97 5.00 5.34
N SER A 42 3.42 4.00 6.04
CA SER A 42 3.96 3.55 7.33
C SER A 42 5.36 2.93 7.20
N THR A 43 5.68 2.38 6.04
CA THR A 43 7.03 1.92 5.70
C THR A 43 7.21 1.97 4.19
N GLU A 44 8.41 2.36 3.75
CA GLU A 44 8.80 2.38 2.34
C GLU A 44 9.36 1.03 1.89
N SER A 45 9.62 0.11 2.83
CA SER A 45 10.07 -1.24 2.50
C SER A 45 9.51 -2.29 3.46
N SER A 46 9.29 -3.49 2.95
CA SER A 46 8.82 -4.62 3.75
C SER A 46 9.37 -5.92 3.20
N VAL A 47 9.36 -6.98 4.01
CA VAL A 47 9.82 -8.31 3.61
C VAL A 47 8.62 -9.24 3.56
N THR A 48 8.48 -10.00 2.48
CA THR A 48 7.39 -10.97 2.36
C THR A 48 7.54 -12.11 3.37
N GLY A 49 6.44 -12.49 4.03
CA GLY A 49 6.40 -13.64 4.93
C GLY A 49 6.41 -14.98 4.18
N THR A 50 6.35 -16.10 4.92
CA THR A 50 6.32 -17.49 4.42
C THR A 50 5.25 -17.76 3.36
N ALA A 51 4.12 -17.03 3.40
CA ALA A 51 3.05 -17.13 2.43
C ALA A 51 3.18 -16.16 1.23
N GLY A 52 4.29 -15.42 1.14
CA GLY A 52 4.49 -14.35 0.17
C GLY A 52 3.69 -13.08 0.46
N GLY A 53 3.11 -12.97 1.66
CA GLY A 53 2.32 -11.81 2.07
C GLY A 53 3.20 -10.67 2.54
N ALA A 54 2.92 -9.45 2.08
CA ALA A 54 3.44 -8.20 2.63
C ALA A 54 2.30 -7.19 2.78
N THR A 55 2.40 -6.31 3.75
CA THR A 55 1.37 -5.29 4.02
C THR A 55 2.01 -3.95 4.30
N VAL A 56 1.41 -2.88 3.80
CA VAL A 56 1.77 -1.50 4.13
C VAL A 56 0.51 -0.70 4.44
N LYS A 57 0.63 0.30 5.32
CA LYS A 57 -0.43 1.25 5.61
C LYS A 57 -0.12 2.57 4.92
N LEU A 58 -1.13 3.19 4.33
CA LEU A 58 -1.07 4.50 3.70
C LEU A 58 -2.08 5.43 4.37
N THR A 59 -1.65 6.61 4.78
CA THR A 59 -2.51 7.69 5.28
C THR A 59 -2.34 8.94 4.41
N SER A 60 -3.30 9.86 4.48
CA SER A 60 -3.19 11.19 3.86
C SER A 60 -3.77 12.23 4.81
N ASP A 61 -3.23 13.45 4.75
CA ASP A 61 -3.73 14.64 5.48
C ASP A 61 -4.55 15.58 4.59
N SER A 62 -4.60 15.30 3.29
CA SER A 62 -5.22 16.13 2.27
C SER A 62 -6.04 15.28 1.32
N GLU A 63 -7.14 15.84 0.80
CA GLU A 63 -7.97 15.20 -0.22
C GLU A 63 -7.16 15.04 -1.52
N ASN A 64 -6.90 13.79 -1.89
CA ASN A 64 -6.13 13.45 -3.08
C ASN A 64 -6.39 12.01 -3.54
N VAL A 65 -6.03 11.73 -4.79
CA VAL A 65 -6.01 10.34 -5.29
C VAL A 65 -4.57 9.85 -5.26
N VAL A 66 -4.30 8.85 -4.43
CA VAL A 66 -2.98 8.25 -4.24
C VAL A 66 -2.92 6.88 -4.88
N THR A 67 -1.83 6.57 -5.58
CA THR A 67 -1.55 5.23 -6.08
C THR A 67 -0.34 4.67 -5.35
N VAL A 68 -0.45 3.45 -4.81
CA VAL A 68 0.67 2.76 -4.17
C VAL A 68 1.30 1.81 -5.19
N SER A 69 2.61 1.91 -5.36
CA SER A 69 3.40 1.02 -6.20
C SER A 69 4.33 0.16 -5.33
N ALA A 70 4.20 -1.15 -5.46
CA ALA A 70 5.02 -2.16 -4.79
C ALA A 70 5.98 -2.78 -5.81
N THR A 71 7.28 -2.72 -5.55
CA THR A 71 8.31 -3.31 -6.38
C THR A 71 8.99 -4.46 -5.66
N VAL A 72 8.96 -5.65 -6.25
CA VAL A 72 9.57 -6.87 -5.69
C VAL A 72 10.40 -7.55 -6.77
N ASP A 73 11.68 -7.80 -6.52
CA ASP A 73 12.56 -8.50 -7.46
C ASP A 73 12.60 -7.85 -8.86
N GLY A 74 12.47 -6.52 -8.92
CA GLY A 74 12.38 -5.75 -10.18
C GLY A 74 10.98 -5.70 -10.83
N ILE A 75 9.99 -6.39 -10.26
CA ILE A 75 8.60 -6.36 -10.73
C ILE A 75 7.83 -5.30 -9.95
N THR A 76 7.39 -4.25 -10.63
CA THR A 76 6.53 -3.22 -10.05
C THR A 76 5.05 -3.52 -10.32
N ARG A 77 4.23 -3.48 -9.28
CA ARG A 77 2.77 -3.47 -9.36
C ARG A 77 2.20 -2.23 -8.70
N LYS A 78 1.10 -1.73 -9.25
CA LYS A 78 0.37 -0.58 -8.71
C LYS A 78 -0.99 -1.03 -8.21
N THR A 79 -1.47 -0.41 -7.14
CA THR A 79 -2.87 -0.53 -6.72
C THR A 79 -3.76 0.29 -7.64
N ASP A 80 -5.08 0.11 -7.50
CA ASP A 80 -6.03 1.10 -8.01
C ASP A 80 -5.87 2.42 -7.25
N GLY A 81 -6.40 3.51 -7.83
CA GLY A 81 -6.37 4.83 -7.22
C GLY A 81 -7.15 4.86 -5.91
N ILE A 82 -6.45 5.19 -4.83
CA ILE A 82 -7.02 5.33 -3.49
C ILE A 82 -7.44 6.78 -3.33
N THR A 83 -8.74 7.01 -3.13
CA THR A 83 -9.30 8.37 -2.99
C THR A 83 -9.36 8.74 -1.52
N PHE A 84 -8.58 9.74 -1.12
CA PHE A 84 -8.72 10.37 0.19
C PHE A 84 -9.68 11.55 0.06
N THR A 85 -10.72 11.59 0.88
CA THR A 85 -11.71 12.67 0.91
C THR A 85 -11.55 13.53 2.15
N THR A 86 -11.88 14.82 2.05
CA THR A 86 -11.85 15.73 3.19
C THR A 86 -12.76 15.22 4.33
N PRO A 87 -12.31 15.27 5.60
CA PRO A 87 -13.16 14.89 6.72
C PRO A 87 -14.42 15.75 6.77
N PRO A 88 -15.61 15.17 7.03
CA PRO A 88 -16.82 15.96 7.24
C PRO A 88 -16.68 16.78 8.53
N GLY A 89 -16.36 18.07 8.39
CA GLY A 89 -16.18 19.01 9.51
C GLY A 89 -15.02 20.00 9.40
N GLY A 90 -14.31 20.05 8.27
CA GLY A 90 -13.32 21.11 7.96
C GLY A 90 -13.92 22.48 7.69
#